data_AF-A0A225SZU5-F1
#
_entry.id   AF-A0A225SZU5-F1
#
_cell.length_a   1.000
_cell.length_b   1.000
_cell.length_c   1.000
_cell.angle_alpha   90.00
_cell.angle_beta   90.00
_cell.angle_gamma   90.00
#
_symmetry.space_group_name_H-M   'P 1'
#
loop_
_entity.id
_entity.type
_entity.pdbx_description
1 polymer ?
#
loop_
_entity_poly.entity_id
_entity_poly.type
_entity_poly.pdbx_seq_one_letter_code
_entity_poly.pdbx_strand_id
1 'polypeptide(L)'
;MNNKIIKLSCLGALLLAASHSAFAAHPLVTDDAGVQGAGGIQLEMNTDWSKQNGNAGHVGASTFTYGVTDKLDLFFNLPQTFQSPTGTGVGDVSVGAKWRFYGAEGLALALKPEFFMPSGDEEKGLGTGKNGMGLTGIASYETGPWTLHGNLGLRYSRFKLEKDQQGQRKTLWRASAAVWYGINEQWRLVADTGVAQNPDASSKKLPSYALVGAIWSPNKTVDIDAGAKFGLNKAEVTRQFGVGVTLHF
;
A
#
# COMPACT_ATOMS: atom_id res chain seq x y z
N MET A 1 14.68 -7.71 43.32
CA MET A 1 14.25 -6.58 42.47
C MET A 1 15.16 -6.51 41.26
N ASN A 2 14.66 -6.85 40.07
CA ASN A 2 15.14 -6.38 38.77
C ASN A 2 14.20 -6.94 37.69
N ASN A 3 13.04 -6.30 37.56
CA ASN A 3 12.16 -6.54 36.42
C ASN A 3 12.78 -5.85 35.21
N LYS A 4 13.38 -6.64 34.32
CA LYS A 4 13.65 -6.21 32.94
C LYS A 4 12.31 -5.93 32.29
N ILE A 5 11.91 -4.66 32.28
CA ILE A 5 10.79 -4.16 31.47
C ILE A 5 11.15 -4.46 30.01
N ILE A 6 10.49 -5.45 29.46
CA ILE A 6 10.64 -5.90 28.09
C ILE A 6 10.26 -4.71 27.21
N LYS A 7 11.23 -4.17 26.46
CA LYS A 7 11.02 -3.17 25.40
C LYS A 7 10.30 -3.82 24.22
N LEU A 8 9.03 -4.19 24.40
CA LEU A 8 8.21 -4.89 23.42
C LEU A 8 7.26 -3.94 22.64
N SER A 9 7.61 -2.66 22.48
CA SER A 9 6.70 -1.65 21.92
C SER A 9 6.99 -1.22 20.47
N CYS A 10 8.09 -1.69 19.83
CA CYS A 10 8.41 -1.28 18.46
C CYS A 10 8.27 -2.40 17.41
N LEU A 11 8.10 -3.66 17.83
CA LEU A 11 8.18 -4.81 16.92
C LEU A 11 6.84 -5.16 16.27
N GLY A 12 5.71 -4.93 16.97
CA GLY A 12 4.36 -5.10 16.39
C GLY A 12 3.97 -4.00 15.40
N ALA A 13 4.47 -2.78 15.59
CA ALA A 13 4.27 -1.66 14.66
C ALA A 13 4.99 -1.88 13.31
N LEU A 14 6.03 -2.72 13.29
CA LEU A 14 6.86 -3.05 12.12
C LEU A 14 6.07 -3.81 11.03
N LEU A 15 5.17 -4.70 11.45
CA LEU A 15 4.44 -5.62 10.55
C LEU A 15 3.12 -5.05 10.08
N LEU A 16 2.47 -4.23 10.90
CA LEU A 16 1.28 -3.51 10.48
C LEU A 16 1.69 -2.42 9.48
N ALA A 17 2.72 -1.60 9.70
CA ALA A 17 3.12 -0.60 8.70
C ALA A 17 3.51 -1.20 7.32
N ALA A 18 4.08 -2.42 7.31
CA ALA A 18 4.44 -3.13 6.07
C ALA A 18 3.28 -3.88 5.39
N SER A 19 2.19 -4.19 6.12
CA SER A 19 0.98 -4.83 5.58
C SER A 19 -0.16 -3.83 5.29
N HIS A 20 0.05 -2.53 5.55
CA HIS A 20 -0.92 -1.45 5.30
C HIS A 20 -0.63 -0.63 4.04
N SER A 21 0.12 -1.17 3.08
CA SER A 21 0.09 -0.66 1.71
C SER A 21 -1.30 -0.89 1.14
N ALA A 22 -2.30 -0.09 1.51
CA ALA A 22 -3.54 -0.05 0.76
C ALA A 22 -3.16 0.45 -0.64
N PHE A 23 -3.23 -0.48 -1.58
CA PHE A 23 -2.34 -0.56 -2.73
C PHE A 23 -2.55 0.57 -3.71
N ALA A 24 -1.45 1.00 -4.29
CA ALA A 24 -1.31 2.01 -5.33
C ALA A 24 -0.52 1.39 -6.48
N ALA A 25 -0.47 2.05 -7.65
CA ALA A 25 0.44 1.64 -8.71
C ALA A 25 1.87 1.59 -8.16
N HIS A 26 2.40 0.38 -7.94
CA HIS A 26 3.78 0.18 -7.49
C HIS A 26 4.72 0.92 -8.48
N PRO A 27 5.70 1.70 -7.99
CA PRO A 27 6.29 1.67 -6.64
C PRO A 27 5.61 2.61 -5.63
N LEU A 28 4.55 3.30 -6.01
CA LEU A 28 3.93 4.34 -5.19
C LEU A 28 3.07 3.76 -4.06
N VAL A 29 2.78 4.61 -3.08
CA VAL A 29 1.80 4.33 -2.01
C VAL A 29 0.49 5.08 -2.28
N THR A 30 0.57 6.20 -3.00
CA THR A 30 -0.53 6.99 -3.53
C THR A 30 -1.05 6.35 -4.82
N ASP A 31 -2.32 5.94 -4.80
CA ASP A 31 -2.99 5.26 -5.92
C ASP A 31 -3.53 6.28 -6.93
N ASP A 32 -3.67 5.89 -8.19
CA ASP A 32 -4.28 6.71 -9.23
C ASP A 32 -5.79 6.40 -9.40
N ALA A 33 -6.52 7.33 -10.01
CA ALA A 33 -7.96 7.18 -10.27
C ALA A 33 -8.27 6.33 -11.52
N GLY A 34 -7.26 5.81 -12.21
CA GLY A 34 -7.38 4.97 -13.40
C GLY A 34 -8.09 3.65 -13.13
N VAL A 35 -8.70 3.12 -14.19
CA VAL A 35 -9.45 1.86 -14.21
C VAL A 35 -9.10 1.09 -15.47
N GLN A 36 -9.28 -0.23 -15.47
CA GLN A 36 -8.91 -1.07 -16.61
C GLN A 36 -9.85 -0.97 -17.82
N GLY A 37 -11.05 -0.42 -17.62
CA GLY A 37 -12.06 -0.35 -18.66
C GLY A 37 -12.87 -1.65 -18.79
N ALA A 38 -14.03 -1.60 -19.43
CA ALA A 38 -14.91 -2.78 -19.53
C ALA A 38 -14.19 -3.97 -20.21
N GLY A 39 -14.08 -5.08 -19.49
CA GLY A 39 -13.42 -6.31 -19.95
C GLY A 39 -11.89 -6.32 -19.80
N GLY A 40 -11.28 -5.19 -19.41
CA GLY A 40 -9.84 -5.10 -19.22
C GLY A 40 -9.36 -5.91 -18.01
N ILE A 41 -8.20 -6.54 -18.14
CA ILE A 41 -7.58 -7.33 -17.07
C ILE A 41 -6.21 -6.75 -16.75
N GLN A 42 -5.91 -6.61 -15.46
CA GLN A 42 -4.56 -6.30 -14.98
C GLN A 42 -4.07 -7.36 -14.00
N LEU A 43 -2.81 -7.75 -14.15
CA LEU A 43 -2.08 -8.53 -13.16
C LEU A 43 -0.83 -7.75 -12.75
N GLU A 44 -0.76 -7.38 -11.48
CA GLU A 44 0.39 -6.70 -10.88
C GLU A 44 1.12 -7.65 -9.93
N MET A 45 2.44 -7.67 -10.01
CA MET A 45 3.32 -8.41 -9.09
C MET A 45 4.47 -7.51 -8.67
N ASN A 46 4.68 -7.37 -7.37
CA ASN A 46 5.75 -6.52 -6.82
C ASN A 46 6.45 -7.19 -5.64
N THR A 47 7.65 -6.71 -5.34
CA THR A 47 8.46 -7.14 -4.21
C THR A 47 9.29 -6.00 -3.66
N ASP A 48 9.38 -5.92 -2.33
CA ASP A 48 10.03 -4.86 -1.59
C ASP A 48 10.97 -5.41 -0.52
N TRP A 49 12.18 -4.86 -0.48
CA TRP A 49 13.15 -5.07 0.59
C TRP A 49 13.20 -3.83 1.48
N SER A 50 13.07 -4.02 2.79
CA SER A 50 13.05 -2.95 3.77
C SER A 50 14.09 -3.13 4.86
N LYS A 51 14.50 -2.02 5.46
CA LYS A 51 15.32 -2.01 6.68
C LYS A 51 14.74 -1.04 7.70
N GLN A 52 14.56 -1.51 8.93
CA GLN A 52 14.09 -0.70 10.05
C GLN A 52 14.75 -1.16 11.35
N ASN A 53 15.37 -0.22 12.09
CA ASN A 53 16.01 -0.49 13.39
C ASN A 53 16.96 -1.70 13.39
N GLY A 54 17.67 -1.93 12.28
CA GLY A 54 18.60 -3.06 12.12
C GLY A 54 17.97 -4.35 11.58
N ASN A 55 16.64 -4.48 11.62
CA ASN A 55 15.92 -5.63 11.06
C ASN A 55 15.70 -5.44 9.56
N ALA A 56 15.86 -6.53 8.80
CA ALA A 56 15.50 -6.58 7.39
C ALA A 56 14.09 -7.18 7.23
N GLY A 57 13.35 -6.67 6.25
CA GLY A 57 12.08 -7.20 5.81
C GLY A 57 12.10 -7.45 4.31
N HIS A 58 11.34 -8.44 3.86
CA HIS A 58 11.12 -8.74 2.45
C HIS A 58 9.68 -9.17 2.27
N VAL A 59 8.93 -8.40 1.49
CA VAL A 59 7.51 -8.62 1.20
C VAL A 59 7.28 -8.57 -0.30
N GLY A 60 6.15 -9.08 -0.76
CA GLY A 60 5.65 -8.87 -2.11
C GLY A 60 4.14 -9.01 -2.14
N ALA A 61 3.55 -8.67 -3.28
CA ALA A 61 2.12 -8.80 -3.49
C ALA A 61 1.82 -9.21 -4.93
N SER A 62 0.67 -9.84 -5.11
CA SER A 62 0.07 -10.06 -6.41
C SER A 62 -1.36 -9.55 -6.41
N THR A 63 -1.69 -8.66 -7.34
CA THR A 63 -3.02 -8.08 -7.49
C THR A 63 -3.59 -8.45 -8.85
N PHE A 64 -4.76 -9.08 -8.85
CA PHE A 64 -5.57 -9.28 -10.05
C PHE A 64 -6.70 -8.25 -10.06
N THR A 65 -6.88 -7.57 -11.18
CA THR A 65 -7.94 -6.57 -11.38
C THR A 65 -8.72 -6.88 -12.65
N TYR A 66 -10.04 -6.78 -12.57
CA TYR A 66 -10.95 -6.92 -13.70
C TYR A 66 -11.86 -5.70 -13.80
N GLY A 67 -11.86 -5.06 -14.97
CA GLY A 67 -12.74 -3.94 -15.28
C GLY A 67 -14.15 -4.41 -15.60
N VAL A 68 -15.07 -4.24 -14.65
CA VAL A 68 -16.49 -4.61 -14.81
C VAL A 68 -17.20 -3.62 -15.73
N THR A 69 -16.79 -2.35 -15.69
CA THR A 69 -17.28 -1.27 -16.57
C THR A 69 -16.15 -0.30 -16.87
N ASP A 70 -16.39 0.70 -17.72
CA ASP A 70 -15.42 1.78 -18.01
C ASP A 70 -15.09 2.70 -16.81
N LYS A 71 -15.73 2.44 -15.66
CA LYS A 71 -15.59 3.23 -14.44
C LYS A 71 -15.39 2.39 -13.18
N LEU A 72 -15.51 1.06 -13.26
CA LEU A 72 -15.53 0.19 -12.09
C LEU A 72 -14.64 -1.03 -12.32
N ASP A 73 -13.63 -1.14 -11.48
CA ASP A 73 -12.79 -2.32 -11.37
C ASP A 73 -13.13 -3.10 -10.10
N LEU A 74 -13.04 -4.42 -10.17
CA LEU A 74 -12.94 -5.30 -9.00
C LEU A 74 -11.52 -5.84 -8.93
N PHE A 75 -10.98 -5.96 -7.73
CA PHE A 75 -9.65 -6.50 -7.54
C PHE A 75 -9.58 -7.52 -6.40
N PHE A 76 -8.64 -8.45 -6.52
CA PHE A 76 -8.22 -9.40 -5.50
C PHE A 76 -6.71 -9.23 -5.28
N ASN A 77 -6.30 -9.19 -4.02
CA ASN A 77 -4.91 -9.00 -3.66
C ASN A 77 -4.42 -10.09 -2.69
N LEU A 78 -3.22 -10.58 -2.98
CA LEU A 78 -2.52 -11.64 -2.26
C LEU A 78 -1.17 -11.13 -1.75
N PRO A 79 -1.08 -10.66 -0.50
CA PRO A 79 0.18 -10.23 0.09
C PRO A 79 1.00 -11.43 0.58
N GLN A 80 2.32 -11.35 0.45
CA GLN A 80 3.25 -12.38 0.88
C GLN A 80 4.44 -11.77 1.63
N THR A 81 4.82 -12.41 2.74
CA THR A 81 6.00 -12.07 3.53
C THR A 81 7.06 -13.14 3.35
N PHE A 82 8.20 -12.79 2.79
CA PHE A 82 9.35 -13.68 2.57
C PHE A 82 10.36 -13.60 3.71
N GLN A 83 10.45 -12.44 4.38
CA GLN A 83 11.33 -12.25 5.54
C GLN A 83 10.71 -11.25 6.50
N SER A 84 10.56 -11.64 7.77
CA SER A 84 10.26 -10.73 8.87
C SER A 84 10.74 -11.31 10.21
N PRO A 85 10.83 -10.50 11.28
CA PRO A 85 11.17 -10.99 12.61
C PRO A 85 10.15 -11.95 13.24
N THR A 86 8.89 -11.95 12.79
CA THR A 86 7.79 -12.71 13.42
C THR A 86 7.35 -13.92 12.62
N GLY A 87 7.63 -13.95 11.32
CA GLY A 87 7.31 -15.10 10.47
C GLY A 87 7.21 -14.76 8.99
N THR A 88 6.96 -15.80 8.20
CA THR A 88 6.82 -15.72 6.74
C THR A 88 5.56 -16.46 6.31
N GLY A 89 5.04 -16.09 5.14
CA GLY A 89 3.83 -16.67 4.58
C GLY A 89 2.90 -15.63 3.96
N VAL A 90 1.72 -16.12 3.57
CA VAL A 90 0.65 -15.30 2.99
C VAL A 90 -0.02 -14.46 4.09
N GLY A 91 -0.30 -13.21 3.78
CA GLY A 91 -1.02 -12.31 4.67
C GLY A 91 -2.55 -12.40 4.56
N ASP A 92 -3.24 -11.48 5.23
CA ASP A 92 -4.68 -11.30 5.05
C ASP A 92 -4.99 -10.89 3.59
N VAL A 93 -5.63 -11.78 2.83
CA VAL A 93 -6.06 -11.52 1.46
C VAL A 93 -7.18 -10.50 1.44
N SER A 94 -7.29 -9.75 0.35
CA SER A 94 -8.32 -8.74 0.22
C SER A 94 -9.02 -8.77 -1.13
N VAL A 95 -10.27 -8.33 -1.11
CA VAL A 95 -11.07 -8.04 -2.31
C VAL A 95 -11.58 -6.62 -2.19
N GLY A 96 -11.67 -5.92 -3.31
CA GLY A 96 -12.19 -4.57 -3.32
C GLY A 96 -12.70 -4.15 -4.67
N ALA A 97 -13.12 -2.90 -4.72
CA ALA A 97 -13.53 -2.25 -5.95
C ALA A 97 -12.81 -0.90 -6.08
N LYS A 98 -12.56 -0.44 -7.29
CA LYS A 98 -12.16 0.95 -7.58
C LYS A 98 -13.20 1.56 -8.50
N TRP A 99 -13.92 2.56 -8.00
CA TRP A 99 -14.97 3.23 -8.75
C TRP A 99 -14.57 4.66 -9.07
N ARG A 100 -14.20 4.93 -10.33
CA ARG A 100 -13.98 6.27 -10.87
C ARG A 100 -15.33 6.93 -11.17
N PHE A 101 -15.90 7.57 -10.15
CA PHE A 101 -17.23 8.17 -10.22
C PHE A 101 -17.26 9.52 -10.95
N TYR A 102 -16.11 10.20 -11.09
CA TYR A 102 -16.00 11.48 -11.78
C TYR A 102 -14.75 11.52 -12.67
N GLY A 103 -14.89 12.18 -13.83
CA GLY A 103 -13.81 12.42 -14.78
C GLY A 103 -14.17 13.56 -15.73
N ALA A 104 -13.44 14.68 -15.69
CA ALA A 104 -13.56 15.80 -16.63
C ALA A 104 -12.32 16.70 -16.57
N GLU A 105 -11.92 17.27 -17.71
CA GLU A 105 -10.86 18.30 -17.80
C GLU A 105 -9.55 17.91 -17.07
N GLY A 106 -9.09 16.67 -17.25
CA GLY A 106 -7.89 16.14 -16.61
C GLY A 106 -8.08 15.72 -15.15
N LEU A 107 -9.15 16.14 -14.47
CA LEU A 107 -9.50 15.71 -13.12
C LEU A 107 -10.27 14.38 -13.15
N ALA A 108 -9.83 13.42 -12.34
CA ALA A 108 -10.55 12.19 -12.05
C ALA A 108 -10.64 11.96 -10.54
N LEU A 109 -11.81 11.50 -10.08
CA LEU A 109 -12.04 11.13 -8.68
C LEU A 109 -12.52 9.69 -8.59
N ALA A 110 -11.99 8.95 -7.62
CA ALA A 110 -12.38 7.57 -7.37
C ALA A 110 -12.57 7.26 -5.88
N LEU A 111 -13.39 6.25 -5.60
CA LEU A 111 -13.49 5.60 -4.31
C LEU A 111 -13.03 4.15 -4.43
N LYS A 112 -12.24 3.71 -3.45
CA LYS A 112 -11.69 2.36 -3.39
C LYS A 112 -12.05 1.69 -2.06
N PRO A 113 -13.26 1.09 -1.93
CA PRO A 113 -13.58 0.22 -0.80
C PRO A 113 -12.85 -1.12 -0.91
N GLU A 114 -12.46 -1.67 0.23
CA GLU A 114 -11.71 -2.92 0.31
C GLU A 114 -12.09 -3.71 1.57
N PHE A 115 -12.20 -5.02 1.42
CA PHE A 115 -12.51 -5.97 2.48
C PHE A 115 -11.37 -6.96 2.64
N PHE A 116 -10.99 -7.22 3.88
CA PHE A 116 -9.82 -8.02 4.21
C PHE A 116 -10.25 -9.22 5.03
N MET A 117 -9.80 -10.38 4.60
CA MET A 117 -10.16 -11.68 5.15
C MET A 117 -9.04 -12.19 6.06
N PRO A 118 -9.38 -12.87 7.17
CA PRO A 118 -8.43 -13.35 8.16
C PRO A 118 -7.75 -14.65 7.70
N SER A 119 -7.04 -14.59 6.57
CA SER A 119 -6.31 -15.72 5.99
C SER A 119 -4.86 -15.80 6.47
N GLY A 120 -4.30 -14.68 6.97
CA GLY A 120 -2.95 -14.64 7.51
C GLY A 120 -2.90 -15.18 8.94
N ASP A 121 -1.79 -15.82 9.28
CA ASP A 121 -1.50 -16.28 10.64
C ASP A 121 -1.17 -15.08 11.55
N GLU A 122 -2.11 -14.74 12.45
CA GLU A 122 -1.96 -13.60 13.35
C GLU A 122 -0.83 -13.77 14.38
N GLU A 123 -0.48 -15.01 14.75
CA GLU A 123 0.62 -15.26 15.68
C GLU A 123 1.97 -14.93 15.05
N LYS A 124 2.06 -15.04 13.71
CA LYS A 124 3.21 -14.61 12.91
C LYS A 124 3.13 -13.16 12.47
N GLY A 125 2.08 -12.42 12.82
CA GLY A 125 1.85 -11.05 12.38
C GLY A 125 1.54 -10.92 10.89
N LEU A 126 1.04 -11.99 10.26
CA LEU A 126 0.66 -12.00 8.84
C LEU A 126 -0.79 -11.55 8.62
N GLY A 127 -1.54 -11.37 9.70
CA GLY A 127 -2.93 -10.95 9.65
C GLY A 127 -3.41 -10.51 11.01
N THR A 128 -4.66 -10.11 11.08
CA THR A 128 -5.29 -9.68 12.33
C THR A 128 -6.14 -10.78 12.98
N GLY A 129 -6.33 -11.91 12.28
CA GLY A 129 -7.18 -13.02 12.70
C GLY A 129 -8.69 -12.68 12.71
N LYS A 130 -9.08 -11.51 12.20
CA LYS A 130 -10.47 -11.06 12.02
C LYS A 130 -10.64 -10.25 10.73
N ASN A 131 -11.88 -10.17 10.23
CA ASN A 131 -12.13 -9.35 9.05
C ASN A 131 -11.93 -7.86 9.37
N GLY A 132 -11.39 -7.14 8.39
CA GLY A 132 -11.25 -5.69 8.39
C GLY A 132 -11.84 -5.06 7.12
N MET A 133 -11.95 -3.75 7.11
CA MET A 133 -12.41 -2.96 5.97
C MET A 133 -11.50 -1.75 5.72
N GLY A 134 -11.51 -1.24 4.51
CA GLY A 134 -10.81 -0.04 4.11
C GLY A 134 -11.63 0.78 3.12
N LEU A 135 -11.40 2.08 3.12
CA LEU A 135 -11.94 2.99 2.11
C LEU A 135 -10.86 4.03 1.79
N THR A 136 -10.52 4.15 0.50
CA THR A 136 -9.62 5.22 0.03
C THR A 136 -10.36 6.12 -0.95
N GLY A 137 -10.36 7.42 -0.69
CA GLY A 137 -10.70 8.44 -1.68
C GLY A 137 -9.45 8.81 -2.46
N ILE A 138 -9.60 8.94 -3.78
CA ILE A 138 -8.51 9.15 -4.73
C ILE A 138 -8.87 10.34 -5.62
N ALA A 139 -7.93 11.26 -5.80
CA ALA A 139 -7.98 12.32 -6.80
C ALA A 139 -6.76 12.20 -7.72
N SER A 140 -6.96 12.40 -9.02
CA SER A 140 -5.88 12.47 -10.01
C SER A 140 -6.13 13.64 -10.94
N TYR A 141 -5.07 14.37 -11.29
CA TYR A 141 -5.15 15.52 -12.18
C TYR A 141 -4.01 15.49 -13.19
N GLU A 142 -4.36 15.38 -14.47
CA GLU A 142 -3.42 15.35 -15.59
C GLU A 142 -3.28 16.72 -16.24
N THR A 143 -2.04 17.19 -16.42
CA THR A 143 -1.74 18.47 -17.07
C THR A 143 -0.39 18.43 -17.80
N GLY A 144 -0.44 18.28 -19.13
CA GLY A 144 0.76 18.19 -19.96
C GLY A 144 1.59 16.95 -19.61
N PRO A 145 2.90 17.07 -19.33
CA PRO A 145 3.73 15.92 -18.94
C PRO A 145 3.57 15.52 -17.47
N TRP A 146 2.74 16.24 -16.70
CA TRP A 146 2.58 16.01 -15.27
C TRP A 146 1.25 15.34 -14.95
N THR A 147 1.29 14.39 -14.02
CA THR A 147 0.08 13.87 -13.35
C THR A 147 0.25 14.00 -11.86
N LEU A 148 -0.75 14.57 -11.17
CA LEU A 148 -0.78 14.71 -9.72
C LEU A 148 -1.81 13.76 -9.14
N HIS A 149 -1.46 13.09 -8.04
CA HIS A 149 -2.36 12.18 -7.33
C HIS A 149 -2.45 12.56 -5.86
N GLY A 150 -3.60 12.32 -5.25
CA GLY A 150 -3.82 12.55 -3.83
C GLY A 150 -4.81 11.56 -3.25
N ASN A 151 -4.48 11.00 -2.08
CA ASN A 151 -5.26 9.96 -1.45
C ASN A 151 -5.57 10.29 0.01
N LEU A 152 -6.78 9.95 0.43
CA LEU A 152 -7.19 9.90 1.83
C LEU A 152 -7.77 8.52 2.13
N GLY A 153 -7.13 7.78 3.03
CA GLY A 153 -7.51 6.41 3.36
C GLY A 153 -7.96 6.27 4.80
N LEU A 154 -8.96 5.42 5.03
CA LEU A 154 -9.35 4.90 6.33
C LEU A 154 -9.28 3.38 6.32
N ARG A 155 -8.73 2.80 7.37
CA ARG A 155 -8.65 1.37 7.62
C ARG A 155 -9.29 1.07 8.96
N TYR A 156 -10.21 0.11 9.00
CA TYR A 156 -10.74 -0.45 10.23
C TYR A 156 -10.36 -1.92 10.35
N SER A 157 -9.74 -2.28 11.47
CA SER A 157 -9.25 -3.61 11.78
C SER A 157 -9.80 -4.07 13.13
N ARG A 158 -10.18 -5.35 13.18
CA ARG A 158 -10.46 -6.07 14.43
C ARG A 158 -9.30 -7.02 14.67
N PHE A 159 -9.02 -7.33 15.93
CA PHE A 159 -7.86 -8.15 16.29
C PHE A 159 -8.31 -9.38 17.07
N LYS A 160 -7.78 -10.55 16.72
CA LYS A 160 -8.01 -11.79 17.46
C LYS A 160 -7.15 -11.86 18.74
N LEU A 161 -5.89 -11.43 18.66
CA LEU A 161 -4.95 -11.48 19.79
C LEU A 161 -5.20 -10.35 20.79
N GLU A 162 -5.24 -10.69 22.07
CA GLU A 162 -5.48 -9.72 23.15
C GLU A 162 -4.41 -8.63 23.20
N LYS A 163 -3.14 -8.99 22.94
CA LYS A 163 -2.01 -8.04 22.88
C LYS A 163 -2.26 -6.92 21.86
N ASP A 164 -2.84 -7.26 20.72
CA ASP A 164 -3.11 -6.31 19.64
C ASP A 164 -4.37 -5.50 19.93
N GLN A 165 -5.38 -6.10 20.56
CA GLN A 165 -6.56 -5.36 21.01
C GLN A 165 -6.22 -4.24 22.01
N GLN A 166 -5.21 -4.47 22.87
CA GLN A 166 -4.76 -3.50 23.87
C GLN A 166 -3.76 -2.48 23.31
N GLY A 167 -2.90 -2.90 22.38
CA GLY A 167 -1.80 -2.09 21.87
C GLY A 167 -2.06 -1.35 20.56
N GLN A 168 -2.99 -1.82 19.72
CA GLN A 168 -3.19 -1.31 18.37
C GLN A 168 -4.47 -0.47 18.24
N ARG A 169 -4.41 0.56 17.39
CA ARG A 169 -5.62 1.31 16.99
C ARG A 169 -6.45 0.47 16.05
N LYS A 170 -7.77 0.44 16.30
CA LYS A 170 -8.73 -0.23 15.41
C LYS A 170 -8.98 0.55 14.13
N THR A 171 -8.89 1.88 14.18
CA THR A 171 -9.06 2.73 13.01
C THR A 171 -7.78 3.50 12.76
N LEU A 172 -7.31 3.48 11.51
CA LEU A 172 -6.14 4.22 11.04
C LEU A 172 -6.53 5.07 9.85
N TRP A 173 -6.09 6.31 9.84
CA TRP A 173 -6.16 7.17 8.67
C TRP A 173 -4.80 7.32 8.01
N ARG A 174 -4.79 7.61 6.71
CA ARG A 174 -3.60 7.98 5.95
C ARG A 174 -3.90 9.06 4.93
N ALA A 175 -2.90 9.86 4.61
CA ALA A 175 -2.93 10.86 3.57
C ALA A 175 -1.64 10.79 2.77
N SER A 176 -1.72 10.85 1.45
CA SER A 176 -0.54 10.82 0.58
C SER A 176 -0.76 11.59 -0.70
N ALA A 177 0.33 11.98 -1.35
CA ALA A 177 0.32 12.64 -2.64
C ALA A 177 1.51 12.17 -3.48
N ALA A 178 1.28 12.04 -4.78
CA ALA A 178 2.31 11.65 -5.73
C ALA A 178 2.28 12.54 -6.97
N VAL A 179 3.41 12.58 -7.66
CA VAL A 179 3.56 13.23 -8.95
C VAL A 179 4.22 12.27 -9.92
N TRP A 180 3.68 12.21 -11.14
CA TRP A 180 4.30 11.55 -12.28
C TRP A 180 4.78 12.61 -13.26
N TYR A 181 5.95 12.36 -13.84
CA TYR A 181 6.50 13.16 -14.93
C TYR A 181 6.81 12.25 -16.11
N GLY A 182 6.05 12.40 -17.19
CA GLY A 182 6.28 11.70 -18.45
C GLY A 182 7.49 12.27 -19.18
N ILE A 183 8.59 11.52 -19.23
CA ILE A 183 9.76 11.87 -20.04
C ILE A 183 9.42 11.69 -21.53
N ASN A 184 8.76 10.58 -21.85
CA ASN A 184 8.26 10.23 -23.17
C ASN A 184 7.14 9.18 -23.02
N GLU A 185 6.69 8.59 -24.13
CA GLU A 185 5.60 7.61 -24.14
C GLU A 185 5.90 6.33 -23.32
N GLN A 186 7.18 6.01 -23.09
CA GLN A 186 7.60 4.80 -22.39
C GLN A 186 8.08 5.06 -20.97
N TRP A 187 8.66 6.23 -20.68
CA TRP A 187 9.33 6.49 -19.42
C TRP A 187 8.61 7.53 -18.59
N ARG A 188 8.32 7.18 -17.33
CA ARG A 188 7.79 8.09 -16.32
C ARG A 188 8.71 8.11 -15.11
N LEU A 189 8.99 9.29 -14.59
CA LEU A 189 9.57 9.45 -13.25
C LEU A 189 8.44 9.68 -12.26
N VAL A 190 8.57 9.14 -11.07
CA VAL A 190 7.54 9.26 -10.04
C VAL A 190 8.15 9.68 -8.71
N ALA A 191 7.41 10.48 -7.95
CA ALA A 191 7.72 10.80 -6.57
C ALA A 191 6.45 10.76 -5.72
N ASP A 192 6.58 10.35 -4.46
CA ASP A 192 5.47 10.18 -3.52
C ASP A 192 5.88 10.64 -2.13
N THR A 193 4.93 11.17 -1.37
CA THR A 193 5.09 11.45 0.05
C THR A 193 3.76 11.22 0.76
N GLY A 194 3.85 10.84 2.02
CA GLY A 194 2.65 10.58 2.78
C GLY A 194 2.89 10.50 4.28
N VAL A 195 1.77 10.47 4.98
CA VAL A 195 1.70 10.36 6.43
C VAL A 195 0.55 9.43 6.82
N ALA A 196 0.76 8.62 7.84
CA ALA A 196 -0.25 7.73 8.37
C ALA A 196 -0.41 7.91 9.89
N GLN A 197 -1.56 7.50 10.40
CA GLN A 197 -1.73 7.34 11.83
C GLN A 197 -0.89 6.17 12.33
N ASN A 198 -0.23 6.34 13.48
CA ASN A 198 0.56 5.28 14.07
C ASN A 198 -0.36 4.11 14.52
N PRO A 199 -0.08 2.86 14.11
CA PRO A 199 -0.79 1.68 14.59
C PRO A 199 -0.72 1.52 16.11
N ASP A 200 0.43 1.82 16.73
CA ASP A 200 0.58 1.79 18.18
C ASP A 200 -0.26 2.90 18.84
N ALA A 201 -1.22 2.49 19.66
CA ALA A 201 -2.15 3.38 20.34
C ALA A 201 -1.46 4.33 21.35
N SER A 202 -0.28 3.95 21.85
CA SER A 202 0.53 4.75 22.77
C SER A 202 1.36 5.83 22.06
N SER A 203 1.62 5.67 20.76
CA SER A 203 2.40 6.61 19.98
C SER A 203 1.53 7.68 19.31
N LYS A 204 2.00 8.93 19.39
CA LYS A 204 1.45 10.08 18.65
C LYS A 204 2.28 10.43 17.41
N LYS A 205 3.41 9.76 17.21
CA LYS A 205 4.31 10.07 16.10
C LYS A 205 3.79 9.45 14.82
N LEU A 206 3.44 10.28 13.86
CA LEU A 206 2.92 9.85 12.56
C LEU A 206 4.07 9.32 11.69
N PRO A 207 4.07 8.04 11.26
CA PRO A 207 4.99 7.59 10.23
C PRO A 207 4.81 8.44 8.97
N SER A 208 5.93 8.87 8.39
CA SER A 208 5.93 9.64 7.15
C SER A 208 7.12 9.26 6.29
N TYR A 209 6.94 9.32 4.98
CA TYR A 209 7.94 8.87 4.00
C TYR A 209 8.07 9.85 2.84
N ALA A 210 9.17 9.72 2.11
CA ALA A 210 9.33 10.21 0.75
C ALA A 210 9.81 9.06 -0.13
N LEU A 211 9.38 9.04 -1.39
CA LEU A 211 9.71 7.99 -2.35
C LEU A 211 10.02 8.62 -3.71
N VAL A 212 10.98 8.03 -4.40
CA VAL A 212 11.27 8.31 -5.82
C VAL A 212 11.38 7.00 -6.58
N GLY A 213 10.96 7.00 -7.84
CA GLY A 213 10.99 5.81 -8.68
C GLY A 213 10.88 6.14 -10.16
N ALA A 214 10.85 5.09 -10.97
CA ALA A 214 10.61 5.17 -12.39
C ALA A 214 9.72 4.02 -12.84
N ILE A 215 8.92 4.28 -13.87
CA ILE A 215 8.09 3.30 -14.56
C ILE A 215 8.50 3.30 -16.02
N TRP A 216 8.76 2.10 -16.56
CA TRP A 216 9.04 1.85 -17.96
C TRP A 216 7.94 1.00 -18.58
N SER A 217 7.25 1.58 -19.55
CA SER A 217 6.19 0.96 -20.36
C SER A 217 6.73 0.69 -21.76
N PRO A 218 7.43 -0.43 -22.02
CA PRO A 218 7.94 -0.74 -23.36
C PRO A 218 6.85 -0.82 -24.44
N ASN A 219 5.63 -1.15 -24.02
CA ASN A 219 4.44 -1.22 -24.85
C ASN A 219 3.20 -1.00 -23.97
N LYS A 220 2.00 -1.19 -24.53
CA LYS A 220 0.73 -0.97 -23.83
C LYS A 220 0.31 -2.10 -22.88
N THR A 221 1.01 -3.23 -22.89
CA THR A 221 0.63 -4.44 -22.14
C THR A 221 1.54 -4.72 -20.96
N VAL A 222 2.65 -4.00 -20.82
CA VAL A 222 3.66 -4.23 -19.79
C VAL A 222 4.15 -2.91 -19.22
N ASP A 223 4.10 -2.78 -17.90
CA ASP A 223 4.82 -1.79 -17.13
C ASP A 223 5.83 -2.51 -16.21
N ILE A 224 7.05 -2.00 -16.15
CA ILE A 224 8.09 -2.43 -15.21
C ILE A 224 8.50 -1.22 -14.41
N ASP A 225 8.61 -1.39 -13.10
CA ASP A 225 8.89 -0.27 -12.23
C ASP A 225 9.94 -0.60 -11.16
N ALA A 226 10.56 0.45 -10.65
CA ALA A 226 11.43 0.38 -9.49
C ALA A 226 11.33 1.66 -8.66
N GLY A 227 11.41 1.55 -7.35
CA GLY A 227 11.34 2.69 -6.44
C GLY A 227 12.14 2.53 -5.17
N ALA A 228 12.54 3.67 -4.60
CA ALA A 228 13.21 3.77 -3.31
C ALA A 228 12.41 4.70 -2.39
N LYS A 229 11.98 4.17 -1.25
CA LYS A 229 11.26 4.89 -0.19
C LYS A 229 12.16 5.10 1.02
N PHE A 230 12.06 6.28 1.62
CA PHE A 230 12.83 6.69 2.78
C PHE A 230 11.88 7.19 3.87
N GLY A 231 12.07 6.69 5.09
CA GLY A 231 11.34 7.20 6.25
C GLY A 231 11.83 8.60 6.61
N LEU A 232 10.91 9.57 6.66
CA LEU A 232 11.18 10.94 7.10
C LEU A 232 11.29 11.05 8.62
N ASN A 233 10.91 9.99 9.34
CA ASN A 233 11.06 9.92 10.78
C ASN A 233 11.17 8.46 11.29
N LYS A 234 11.57 8.30 12.57
CA LYS A 234 11.84 6.98 13.19
C LYS A 234 10.61 6.06 13.36
N ALA A 235 9.39 6.56 13.16
CA ALA A 235 8.18 5.72 13.21
C ALA A 235 7.92 5.01 11.86
N GLU A 236 8.57 5.46 10.78
CA GLU A 236 8.51 4.83 9.45
C GLU A 236 9.66 3.84 9.24
N VAL A 237 9.51 2.93 8.28
CA VAL A 237 10.60 2.14 7.72
C VAL A 237 11.73 3.07 7.28
N THR A 238 12.97 2.77 7.68
CA THR A 238 14.09 3.67 7.42
C THR A 238 14.38 3.80 5.93
N ARG A 239 14.38 2.67 5.23
CA ARG A 239 14.51 2.60 3.77
C ARG A 239 13.84 1.35 3.22
N GLN A 240 13.31 1.47 2.02
CA GLN A 240 12.73 0.38 1.26
C GLN A 240 13.10 0.55 -0.21
N PHE A 241 13.37 -0.55 -0.89
CA PHE A 241 13.57 -0.61 -2.33
C PHE A 241 12.63 -1.67 -2.90
N GLY A 242 11.92 -1.34 -3.96
CA GLY A 242 10.93 -2.21 -4.60
C GLY A 242 11.12 -2.28 -6.10
N VAL A 243 10.71 -3.40 -6.66
CA VAL A 243 10.55 -3.60 -8.11
C VAL A 243 9.21 -4.28 -8.39
N GLY A 244 8.61 -3.95 -9.52
CA GLY A 244 7.31 -4.49 -9.91
C GLY A 244 7.18 -4.70 -11.41
N VAL A 245 6.19 -5.52 -11.76
CA VAL A 245 5.71 -5.72 -13.12
C VAL A 245 4.19 -5.71 -13.12
N THR A 246 3.62 -4.99 -14.06
CA THR A 246 2.18 -4.94 -14.32
C THR A 246 1.92 -5.38 -15.75
N LEU A 247 0.99 -6.30 -15.90
CA LEU A 247 0.55 -6.83 -17.19
C LEU A 247 -0.90 -6.40 -17.45
N HIS A 248 -1.18 -5.95 -18.66
CA HIS A 248 -2.51 -5.54 -19.10
C HIS A 248 -2.97 -6.41 -20.29
N PHE A 249 -4.23 -6.85 -20.27
CA PHE A 249 -4.86 -7.67 -21.30
C PHE A 249 -6.22 -7.11 -21.70
#